data_AF-A0A2T6FM27-F1
#
_entry.id   AF-A0A2T6FM27-F1
#
_cell.length_a   1.000
_cell.length_b   1.000
_cell.length_c   1.000
_cell.angle_alpha   90.00
_cell.angle_beta   90.00
_cell.angle_gamma   90.00
#
_symmetry.space_group_name_H-M   'P 1'
#
loop_
_entity.id
_entity.type
_entity.pdbx_description
1 polymer ?
#
loop_
_entity_poly.entity_id
_entity_poly.type
_entity_poly.pdbx_seq_one_letter_code
_entity_poly.pdbx_strand_id
1 'polypeptide(L)'
;MKAKAILFLGSSLLIAGCTTQAPVADKETLEKTATRVLNDAVYYSYLFSNCAALGGDIEVDAISKQQDWLNTNNQLILAADQIYSQQHATSTFEYQGKTLAPAAIKLALESRKRATDELSLAQRTPTNKVKTCEFRLGKIKNETISLAHNPEIARYQTELLQHLPLDQQVRDFPTLAGGITEVAPGATFFQLVKAHESACAAPYTLTIANQWPQEAYAYFCGDAAMEVLTCEWGKCESKKL
;
A
#
# COMPACT_ATOMS: atom_id res chain seq x y z
N MET A 1 -69.29 -19.13 -43.85
CA MET A 1 -68.08 -19.82 -43.33
C MET A 1 -67.52 -18.98 -42.20
N LYS A 2 -67.40 -19.53 -40.99
CA LYS A 2 -66.93 -18.83 -39.78
C LYS A 2 -65.43 -19.04 -39.64
N ALA A 3 -64.63 -17.97 -39.67
CA ALA A 3 -63.19 -18.03 -39.38
C ALA A 3 -62.92 -17.42 -38.01
N LYS A 4 -62.33 -18.24 -37.13
CA LYS A 4 -61.99 -17.99 -35.73
C LYS A 4 -60.89 -16.93 -35.61
N ALA A 5 -61.11 -15.95 -34.73
CA ALA A 5 -60.05 -15.11 -34.16
C ALA A 5 -59.29 -15.90 -33.09
N ILE A 6 -57.96 -15.97 -33.22
CA ILE A 6 -57.05 -16.54 -32.20
C ILE A 6 -56.36 -15.35 -31.53
N LEU A 7 -56.72 -15.10 -30.28
CA LEU A 7 -56.08 -14.13 -29.39
C LEU A 7 -54.85 -14.81 -28.76
N PHE A 8 -53.65 -14.39 -29.14
CA PHE A 8 -52.41 -14.77 -28.45
C PHE A 8 -52.14 -13.74 -27.34
N LEU A 9 -52.42 -14.11 -26.09
CA LEU A 9 -51.88 -13.44 -24.91
C LEU A 9 -50.40 -13.85 -24.77
N GLY A 10 -49.49 -12.98 -25.21
CA GLY A 10 -48.06 -13.09 -24.92
C GLY A 10 -47.76 -12.53 -23.53
N SER A 11 -47.47 -13.41 -22.59
CA SER A 11 -46.98 -13.06 -21.24
C SER A 11 -45.58 -12.45 -21.32
N SER A 12 -45.49 -11.14 -21.15
CA SER A 12 -44.24 -10.42 -20.92
C SER A 12 -43.67 -10.79 -19.54
N LEU A 13 -42.75 -11.75 -19.51
CA LEU A 13 -41.89 -12.00 -18.35
C LEU A 13 -40.99 -10.78 -18.15
N LEU A 14 -41.36 -9.94 -17.18
CA LEU A 14 -40.52 -8.88 -16.64
C LEU A 14 -39.29 -9.52 -16.00
N ILE A 15 -38.17 -9.55 -16.73
CA ILE A 15 -36.86 -9.82 -16.17
C ILE A 15 -36.51 -8.59 -15.32
N ALA A 16 -36.99 -8.57 -14.08
CA ALA A 16 -36.49 -7.69 -13.04
C ALA A 16 -35.06 -8.14 -12.74
N GLY A 17 -34.10 -7.64 -13.51
CA GLY A 17 -32.69 -7.72 -13.14
C GLY A 17 -32.55 -7.06 -11.78
N CYS A 18 -32.26 -7.85 -10.75
CA CYS A 18 -31.84 -7.31 -9.46
C CYS A 18 -30.60 -6.46 -9.72
N THR A 19 -30.77 -5.14 -9.74
CA THR A 19 -29.67 -4.20 -9.56
C THR A 19 -29.23 -4.40 -8.11
N THR A 20 -28.35 -5.37 -7.85
CA THR A 20 -27.64 -5.45 -6.58
C THR A 20 -26.87 -4.16 -6.45
N GLN A 21 -27.46 -3.21 -5.72
CA GLN A 21 -26.84 -1.94 -5.40
C GLN A 21 -25.50 -2.26 -4.74
N ALA A 22 -24.43 -1.67 -5.27
CA ALA A 22 -23.11 -1.83 -4.68
C ALA A 22 -23.23 -1.46 -3.19
N PRO A 23 -22.72 -2.31 -2.28
CA PRO A 23 -22.81 -2.03 -0.85
C PRO A 23 -22.01 -0.77 -0.57
N VAL A 24 -22.65 0.21 0.06
CA VAL A 24 -21.96 1.39 0.60
C VAL A 24 -21.06 0.91 1.74
N ALA A 25 -19.77 1.17 1.65
CA ALA A 25 -18.83 0.86 2.71
C ALA A 25 -19.10 1.75 3.92
N ASP A 26 -18.97 1.20 5.12
CA ASP A 26 -18.70 2.05 6.27
C ASP A 26 -17.27 2.61 6.17
N LYS A 27 -17.01 3.68 6.94
CA LYS A 27 -15.71 4.36 6.95
C LYS A 27 -14.54 3.40 7.22
N GLU A 28 -14.70 2.50 8.18
CA GLU A 28 -13.64 1.57 8.58
C GLU A 28 -13.30 0.58 7.46
N THR A 29 -14.32 0.08 6.75
CA THR A 29 -14.15 -0.82 5.62
C THR A 29 -13.47 -0.13 4.45
N LEU A 30 -13.83 1.12 4.18
CA LEU A 30 -13.19 1.92 3.13
C LEU A 30 -11.72 2.19 3.46
N GLU A 31 -11.41 2.55 4.71
CA GLU A 31 -10.03 2.75 5.21
C GLU A 31 -9.19 1.47 5.11
N LYS A 32 -9.73 0.31 5.49
CA LYS A 32 -9.06 -0.99 5.32
C LYS A 32 -8.80 -1.31 3.85
N THR A 33 -9.76 -1.01 2.98
CA THR A 33 -9.61 -1.26 1.53
C THR A 33 -8.56 -0.34 0.93
N ALA A 34 -8.54 0.95 1.31
CA ALA A 34 -7.50 1.89 0.91
C ALA A 34 -6.11 1.44 1.38
N THR A 35 -5.99 1.01 2.63
CA THR A 35 -4.76 0.43 3.20
C THR A 35 -4.27 -0.76 2.36
N ARG A 36 -5.17 -1.66 1.95
CA ARG A 36 -4.83 -2.80 1.09
C ARG A 36 -4.34 -2.39 -0.29
N VAL A 37 -5.03 -1.43 -0.94
CA VAL A 37 -4.60 -0.88 -2.24
C VAL A 37 -3.18 -0.33 -2.15
N LEU A 38 -2.86 0.44 -1.09
CA LEU A 38 -1.53 1.00 -0.90
C LEU A 38 -0.47 -0.07 -0.61
N ASN A 39 -0.81 -1.07 0.20
CA ASN A 39 0.09 -2.20 0.48
C ASN A 39 0.50 -2.92 -0.83
N ASP A 40 -0.46 -3.19 -1.71
CA ASP A 40 -0.21 -3.81 -3.01
C ASP A 40 0.55 -2.86 -3.95
N ALA A 41 0.24 -1.56 -3.93
CA ALA A 41 0.93 -0.57 -4.75
C ALA A 41 2.42 -0.46 -4.43
N VAL A 42 2.77 -0.38 -3.14
CA VAL A 42 4.18 -0.35 -2.72
C VAL A 42 4.87 -1.66 -3.07
N TYR A 43 4.21 -2.79 -2.81
CA TYR A 43 4.77 -4.11 -3.10
C TYR A 43 5.08 -4.27 -4.59
N TYR A 44 4.14 -3.97 -5.50
CA TYR A 44 4.36 -4.11 -6.94
C TYR A 44 5.39 -3.12 -7.44
N SER A 45 5.33 -1.87 -6.99
CA SER A 45 6.35 -0.87 -7.35
C SER A 45 7.76 -1.35 -6.99
N TYR A 46 7.94 -1.84 -5.77
CA TYR A 46 9.23 -2.34 -5.31
C TYR A 46 9.67 -3.63 -6.03
N LEU A 47 8.73 -4.53 -6.34
CA LEU A 47 8.99 -5.74 -7.13
C LEU A 47 9.53 -5.37 -8.52
N PHE A 48 8.85 -4.46 -9.23
CA PHE A 48 9.29 -4.00 -10.55
C PHE A 48 10.67 -3.34 -10.47
N SER A 49 10.89 -2.43 -9.51
CA SER A 49 12.18 -1.76 -9.34
C SER A 49 13.34 -2.73 -9.05
N ASN A 50 13.11 -3.77 -8.23
CA ASN A 50 14.15 -4.78 -7.97
C ASN A 50 14.52 -5.60 -9.20
N CYS A 51 13.52 -5.94 -10.03
CA CYS A 51 13.77 -6.65 -11.28
C CYS A 51 14.42 -5.74 -12.33
N ALA A 52 14.01 -4.47 -12.38
CA ALA A 52 14.62 -3.48 -13.27
C ALA A 52 16.10 -3.26 -12.97
N ALA A 53 16.48 -3.23 -11.68
CA ALA A 53 17.85 -3.06 -11.25
C ALA A 53 18.83 -4.18 -11.68
N LEU A 54 18.33 -5.29 -12.25
CA LEU A 54 19.18 -6.35 -12.81
C LEU A 54 19.77 -6.01 -14.19
N GLY A 55 19.19 -5.03 -14.90
CA GLY A 55 19.64 -4.59 -16.22
C GLY A 55 19.31 -5.54 -17.38
N GLY A 56 19.58 -5.12 -18.62
CA GLY A 56 19.39 -5.93 -19.82
C GLY A 56 17.92 -6.13 -20.18
N ASP A 57 17.56 -7.27 -20.80
CA ASP A 57 16.19 -7.51 -21.28
C ASP A 57 15.14 -7.52 -20.14
N ILE A 58 15.55 -7.97 -18.94
CA ILE A 58 14.67 -8.00 -17.77
C ILE A 58 14.33 -6.59 -17.26
N GLU A 59 15.21 -5.61 -17.48
CA GLU A 59 14.94 -4.21 -17.15
C GLU A 59 13.81 -3.65 -18.01
N VAL A 60 13.90 -3.89 -19.32
CA VAL A 60 12.88 -3.43 -20.27
C VAL A 60 11.52 -4.06 -19.96
N ASP A 61 11.48 -5.36 -19.67
CA ASP A 61 10.23 -6.06 -19.30
C ASP A 61 9.65 -5.51 -17.97
N ALA A 62 10.49 -5.30 -16.95
CA ALA A 62 10.06 -4.77 -15.66
C ALA A 62 9.48 -3.35 -15.78
N ILE A 63 10.14 -2.47 -16.52
CA ILE A 63 9.68 -1.09 -16.75
C ILE A 63 8.38 -1.07 -17.55
N SER A 64 8.29 -1.86 -18.63
CA SER A 64 7.06 -1.96 -19.43
C SER A 64 5.87 -2.42 -18.58
N LYS A 65 6.07 -3.48 -17.79
CA LYS A 65 5.02 -4.00 -16.90
C LYS A 65 4.64 -3.02 -15.79
N GLN A 66 5.61 -2.30 -15.24
CA GLN A 66 5.33 -1.23 -14.27
C GLN A 66 4.46 -0.15 -14.89
N GLN A 67 4.76 0.28 -16.11
CA GLN A 67 3.98 1.29 -16.81
C GLN A 67 2.55 0.83 -17.09
N ASP A 68 2.38 -0.39 -17.61
CA ASP A 68 1.05 -0.97 -17.85
C ASP A 68 0.24 -1.11 -16.54
N TRP A 69 0.90 -1.54 -15.47
CA TRP A 69 0.31 -1.65 -14.14
C TRP A 69 -0.10 -0.28 -13.58
N LEU A 70 0.76 0.73 -13.68
CA LEU A 70 0.44 2.09 -13.24
C LEU A 70 -0.71 2.69 -14.05
N ASN A 71 -0.70 2.53 -15.38
CA ASN A 71 -1.77 3.00 -16.25
C ASN A 71 -3.13 2.38 -15.88
N THR A 72 -3.13 1.13 -15.42
CA THR A 72 -4.35 0.42 -15.01
C THR A 72 -4.86 0.87 -13.63
N ASN A 73 -3.95 1.18 -12.70
CA ASN A 73 -4.30 1.32 -11.28
C ASN A 73 -4.17 2.74 -10.71
N ASN A 74 -3.64 3.69 -11.47
CA ASN A 74 -3.25 5.01 -10.95
C ASN A 74 -4.36 5.71 -10.13
N GLN A 75 -5.58 5.75 -10.65
CA GLN A 75 -6.71 6.40 -10.00
C GLN A 75 -7.06 5.74 -8.67
N LEU A 76 -7.03 4.41 -8.63
CA LEU A 76 -7.33 3.67 -7.41
C LEU A 76 -6.26 3.90 -6.34
N ILE A 77 -4.99 3.96 -6.75
CA ILE A 77 -3.88 4.25 -5.84
C ILE A 77 -3.98 5.67 -5.28
N LEU A 78 -4.28 6.66 -6.13
CA LEU A 78 -4.44 8.06 -5.70
C LEU A 78 -5.60 8.23 -4.73
N ALA A 79 -6.75 7.63 -5.04
CA ALA A 79 -7.90 7.63 -4.16
C ALA A 79 -7.59 6.97 -2.80
N ALA A 80 -6.91 5.83 -2.81
CA ALA A 80 -6.51 5.13 -1.60
C ALA A 80 -5.52 5.96 -0.77
N ASP A 81 -4.52 6.60 -1.40
CA ASP A 81 -3.56 7.45 -0.70
C ASP A 81 -4.23 8.67 -0.05
N GLN A 82 -5.24 9.25 -0.72
CA GLN A 82 -6.01 10.36 -0.18
C GLN A 82 -6.83 9.94 1.06
N ILE A 83 -7.54 8.81 0.99
CA ILE A 83 -8.31 8.26 2.12
C ILE A 83 -7.37 7.91 3.28
N TYR A 84 -6.28 7.21 2.99
CA TYR A 84 -5.29 6.82 3.99
C TYR A 84 -4.63 8.04 4.66
N SER A 85 -4.35 9.09 3.88
CA SER A 85 -3.81 10.34 4.42
C SER A 85 -4.80 11.04 5.35
N GLN A 86 -6.10 11.01 5.04
CA GLN A 86 -7.15 11.55 5.90
C GLN A 86 -7.32 10.72 7.18
N GLN A 87 -7.28 9.39 7.06
CA GLN A 87 -7.34 8.46 8.20
C GLN A 87 -6.24 8.75 9.23
N HIS A 88 -5.02 9.02 8.76
CA HIS A 88 -3.85 9.21 9.62
C HIS A 88 -3.52 10.68 9.92
N ALA A 89 -4.34 11.65 9.49
CA ALA A 89 -4.04 13.07 9.60
C ALA A 89 -3.76 13.53 11.05
N THR A 90 -4.44 12.94 12.04
CA THR A 90 -4.27 13.28 13.47
C THR A 90 -3.07 12.61 14.12
N SER A 91 -2.49 11.59 13.49
CA SER A 91 -1.37 10.82 14.03
C SER A 91 -0.11 11.02 13.19
N THR A 92 0.15 12.30 12.84
CA THR A 92 1.30 12.76 12.08
C THR A 92 2.32 13.51 12.94
N PHE A 93 3.55 13.63 12.45
CA PHE A 93 4.59 14.49 13.01
C PHE A 93 5.43 15.13 11.90
N GLU A 94 6.08 16.24 12.20
CA GLU A 94 6.98 16.91 11.29
C GLU A 94 8.41 16.43 11.50
N TYR A 95 9.09 16.06 10.42
CA TYR A 95 10.50 15.69 10.45
C TYR A 95 11.20 16.08 9.14
N GLN A 96 12.30 16.82 9.24
CA GLN A 96 13.06 17.32 8.07
C GLN A 96 12.18 17.99 7.00
N GLY A 97 11.19 18.79 7.44
CA GLY A 97 10.27 19.52 6.56
C GLY A 97 9.23 18.64 5.86
N LYS A 98 9.01 17.42 6.34
CA LYS A 98 7.97 16.51 5.85
C LYS A 98 6.98 16.18 6.97
N THR A 99 5.70 16.21 6.64
CA THR A 99 4.63 15.62 7.45
C THR A 99 4.64 14.11 7.24
N LEU A 100 4.88 13.35 8.31
CA LEU A 100 5.01 11.90 8.29
C LEU A 100 3.98 11.25 9.21
N ALA A 101 3.50 10.06 8.84
CA ALA A 101 2.76 9.18 9.74
C ALA A 101 3.52 7.87 9.95
N PRO A 102 3.82 7.45 11.19
CA PRO A 102 4.55 6.20 11.41
C PRO A 102 3.86 4.97 10.81
N ALA A 103 2.53 4.92 10.84
CA ALA A 103 1.76 3.84 10.21
C ALA A 103 2.03 3.74 8.69
N ALA A 104 2.14 4.88 8.01
CA ALA A 104 2.46 4.94 6.58
C ALA A 104 3.88 4.43 6.29
N ILE A 105 4.84 4.82 7.13
CA ILE A 105 6.23 4.35 7.03
C ILE A 105 6.28 2.83 7.24
N LYS A 106 5.65 2.32 8.31
CA LYS A 106 5.55 0.88 8.60
C LYS A 106 4.95 0.12 7.41
N LEU A 107 3.81 0.58 6.88
CA LEU A 107 3.16 -0.02 5.71
C LEU A 107 4.10 -0.09 4.52
N ALA A 108 4.82 1.00 4.22
CA ALA A 108 5.75 1.03 3.09
C ALA A 108 6.90 0.04 3.28
N LEU A 109 7.51 0.00 4.48
CA LEU A 109 8.63 -0.89 4.78
C LEU A 109 8.22 -2.36 4.75
N GLU A 110 7.08 -2.72 5.35
CA GLU A 110 6.58 -4.09 5.34
C GLU A 110 6.22 -4.57 3.93
N SER A 111 5.63 -3.70 3.11
CA SER A 111 5.29 -4.02 1.72
C SER A 111 6.54 -4.22 0.85
N ARG A 112 7.57 -3.38 1.05
CA ARG A 112 8.88 -3.55 0.39
C ARG A 112 9.57 -4.82 0.85
N LYS A 113 9.57 -5.09 2.15
CA LYS A 113 10.11 -6.33 2.73
C LYS A 113 9.43 -7.56 2.14
N ARG A 114 8.10 -7.56 1.99
CA ARG A 114 7.35 -8.63 1.32
C ARG A 114 7.88 -8.88 -0.10
N ALA A 115 8.07 -7.83 -0.89
CA ALA A 115 8.63 -7.96 -2.24
C ALA A 115 10.08 -8.47 -2.23
N THR A 116 10.92 -7.97 -1.32
CA THR A 116 12.31 -8.44 -1.14
C THR A 116 12.37 -9.91 -0.79
N ASP A 117 11.58 -10.34 0.20
CA ASP A 117 11.57 -11.71 0.70
C ASP A 117 11.05 -12.67 -0.39
N GLU A 118 10.03 -12.28 -1.14
CA GLU A 118 9.50 -13.09 -2.24
C GLU A 118 10.53 -13.31 -3.36
N LEU A 119 11.22 -12.24 -3.80
CA LEU A 119 12.24 -12.36 -4.84
C LEU A 119 13.51 -13.04 -4.30
N SER A 120 13.88 -12.77 -3.04
CA SER A 120 15.08 -13.27 -2.36
C SER A 120 16.35 -13.12 -3.22
N LEU A 121 16.48 -12.00 -3.96
CA LEU A 121 17.52 -11.84 -4.99
C LEU A 121 18.93 -11.93 -4.40
N ALA A 122 19.16 -11.33 -3.22
CA ALA A 122 20.48 -11.31 -2.56
C ALA A 122 21.06 -12.71 -2.30
N GLN A 123 20.20 -13.74 -2.18
CA GLN A 123 20.60 -15.13 -1.90
C GLN A 123 20.80 -15.97 -3.18
N ARG A 124 20.63 -15.37 -4.36
CA ARG A 124 20.63 -16.08 -5.65
C ARG A 124 21.87 -15.73 -6.48
N THR A 125 22.30 -16.68 -7.30
CA THR A 125 23.32 -16.44 -8.34
C THR A 125 22.78 -15.44 -9.39
N PRO A 126 23.64 -14.73 -10.14
CA PRO A 126 23.21 -13.75 -11.14
C PRO A 126 22.17 -14.30 -12.14
N THR A 127 22.42 -15.48 -12.71
CA THR A 127 21.47 -16.13 -13.62
C THR A 127 20.14 -16.47 -12.96
N ASN A 128 20.16 -16.89 -11.70
CA ASN A 128 18.93 -17.22 -10.97
C ASN A 128 18.15 -15.97 -10.54
N LYS A 129 18.81 -14.82 -10.35
CA LYS A 129 18.12 -13.54 -10.12
C LYS A 129 17.24 -13.19 -11.32
N VAL A 130 17.82 -13.25 -12.53
CA VAL A 130 17.11 -12.97 -13.79
C VAL A 130 15.93 -13.92 -13.95
N LYS A 131 16.16 -15.25 -13.86
CA LYS A 131 15.08 -16.24 -13.97
C LYS A 131 13.96 -16.06 -12.95
N THR A 132 14.28 -15.70 -11.71
CA THR A 132 13.27 -15.41 -10.68
C THR A 132 12.41 -14.22 -11.10
N CYS A 133 13.03 -13.14 -11.58
CA CYS A 133 12.32 -11.96 -12.05
C CYS A 133 11.47 -12.26 -13.29
N GLU A 134 12.01 -12.92 -14.31
CA GLU A 134 11.27 -13.35 -15.50
C GLU A 134 10.04 -14.18 -15.12
N PHE A 135 10.23 -15.17 -14.24
CA PHE A 135 9.13 -16.00 -13.76
C PHE A 135 8.07 -15.15 -13.05
N ARG A 136 8.48 -14.26 -12.15
CA ARG A 136 7.56 -13.47 -11.34
C ARG A 136 6.79 -12.44 -12.17
N LEU A 137 7.49 -11.73 -13.07
CA LEU A 137 6.91 -10.78 -14.01
C LEU A 137 5.99 -11.47 -15.03
N GLY A 138 6.33 -12.69 -15.47
CA GLY A 138 5.49 -13.52 -16.34
C GLY A 138 4.19 -14.00 -15.67
N LYS A 139 4.12 -14.00 -14.33
CA LYS A 139 2.88 -14.26 -13.57
C LYS A 139 1.97 -13.03 -13.48
N ILE A 140 2.50 -11.83 -13.73
CA ILE A 140 1.70 -10.60 -13.79
C ILE A 140 1.07 -10.52 -15.18
N LYS A 141 -0.20 -10.93 -15.27
CA LYS A 141 -1.02 -10.95 -16.49
C LYS A 141 -2.26 -10.08 -16.31
N ASN A 142 -3.08 -9.93 -17.35
CA ASN A 142 -4.30 -9.08 -17.36
C ASN A 142 -5.23 -9.30 -16.14
N GLU A 143 -5.32 -10.51 -15.61
CA GLU A 143 -6.15 -10.80 -14.42
C GLU A 143 -5.54 -10.26 -13.12
N THR A 144 -4.22 -10.19 -13.02
CA THR A 144 -3.51 -9.69 -11.82
C THR A 144 -3.02 -8.25 -11.97
N ILE A 145 -3.11 -7.68 -13.18
CA ILE A 145 -2.65 -6.32 -13.45
C ILE A 145 -3.57 -5.28 -12.84
N SER A 146 -4.88 -5.54 -12.77
CA SER A 146 -5.85 -4.66 -12.14
C SER A 146 -6.09 -5.04 -10.69
N LEU A 147 -5.84 -4.12 -9.77
CA LEU A 147 -6.19 -4.25 -8.35
C LEU A 147 -7.69 -4.43 -8.16
N ALA A 148 -8.51 -3.89 -9.07
CA ALA A 148 -9.96 -4.06 -9.05
C ALA A 148 -10.44 -5.49 -9.40
N HIS A 149 -9.55 -6.41 -9.79
CA HIS A 149 -9.90 -7.83 -9.87
C HIS A 149 -9.83 -8.54 -8.52
N ASN A 150 -9.17 -7.96 -7.51
CA ASN A 150 -9.22 -8.48 -6.15
C ASN A 150 -10.65 -8.27 -5.61
N PRO A 151 -11.42 -9.32 -5.27
CA PRO A 151 -12.82 -9.17 -4.86
C PRO A 151 -13.03 -8.24 -3.67
N GLU A 152 -12.05 -8.16 -2.76
CA GLU A 152 -12.12 -7.27 -1.59
C GLU A 152 -11.95 -5.80 -1.97
N ILE A 153 -11.27 -5.50 -3.08
CA ILE A 153 -11.10 -4.14 -3.61
C ILE A 153 -12.21 -3.81 -4.60
N ALA A 154 -12.55 -4.75 -5.48
CA ALA A 154 -13.57 -4.65 -6.52
C ALA A 154 -14.91 -4.15 -5.96
N ARG A 155 -15.29 -4.69 -4.79
CA ARG A 155 -16.55 -4.38 -4.11
C ARG A 155 -16.70 -2.89 -3.76
N TYR A 156 -15.59 -2.18 -3.54
CA TYR A 156 -15.57 -0.80 -3.07
C TYR A 156 -14.89 0.16 -4.06
N GLN A 157 -14.57 -0.30 -5.27
CA GLN A 157 -13.86 0.49 -6.28
C GLN A 157 -14.56 1.82 -6.58
N THR A 158 -15.87 1.77 -6.85
CA THR A 158 -16.65 2.98 -7.18
C THR A 158 -16.63 4.00 -6.05
N GLU A 159 -16.66 3.54 -4.80
CA GLU A 159 -16.64 4.41 -3.62
C GLU A 159 -15.26 5.01 -3.38
N LEU A 160 -14.19 4.21 -3.49
CA LEU A 160 -12.80 4.70 -3.45
C LEU A 160 -12.61 5.85 -4.44
N LEU A 161 -13.04 5.66 -5.69
CA LEU A 161 -12.84 6.64 -6.76
C LEU A 161 -13.57 7.99 -6.55
N GLN A 162 -14.48 8.09 -5.58
CA GLN A 162 -15.07 9.38 -5.18
C GLN A 162 -14.07 10.29 -4.44
N HIS A 163 -12.97 9.74 -3.96
CA HIS A 163 -11.93 10.45 -3.19
C HIS A 163 -10.70 10.79 -4.04
N LEU A 164 -10.83 10.83 -5.37
CA LEU A 164 -9.73 11.20 -6.26
C LEU A 164 -9.24 12.63 -5.98
N PRO A 165 -7.93 12.81 -5.71
CA PRO A 165 -7.35 14.15 -5.61
C PRO A 165 -7.29 14.81 -6.99
N LEU A 166 -7.39 16.14 -7.03
CA LEU A 166 -7.37 16.92 -8.28
C LEU A 166 -5.97 16.94 -8.93
N ASP A 167 -4.92 17.10 -8.13
CA ASP A 167 -3.56 17.40 -8.62
C ASP A 167 -2.48 16.57 -7.91
N GLN A 168 -2.60 15.25 -7.91
CA GLN A 168 -1.56 14.36 -7.37
C GLN A 168 -1.06 13.34 -8.40
N GLN A 169 0.24 13.06 -8.33
CA GLN A 169 0.88 12.00 -9.08
C GLN A 169 1.09 10.77 -8.20
N VAL A 170 0.96 9.59 -8.80
CA VAL A 170 1.24 8.33 -8.12
C VAL A 170 2.71 8.28 -7.73
N ARG A 171 2.96 7.88 -6.48
CA ARG A 171 4.30 7.63 -5.93
C ARG A 171 4.48 6.13 -5.70
N ASP A 172 5.73 5.70 -5.54
CA ASP A 172 6.08 4.33 -5.16
C ASP A 172 5.88 4.02 -3.67
N PHE A 173 5.43 5.01 -2.89
CA PHE A 173 5.12 4.93 -1.46
C PHE A 173 3.92 5.83 -1.09
N PRO A 174 3.21 5.55 0.01
CA PRO A 174 2.12 6.42 0.50
C PRO A 174 2.63 7.81 0.84
N THR A 175 1.84 8.86 0.60
CA THR A 175 2.29 10.25 0.78
C THR A 175 2.86 10.51 2.18
N LEU A 176 2.19 10.04 3.23
CA LEU A 176 2.63 10.21 4.62
C LEU A 176 3.83 9.33 5.03
N ALA A 177 4.30 8.42 4.17
CA ALA A 177 5.54 7.68 4.40
C ALA A 177 6.79 8.52 4.04
N GLY A 178 6.62 9.60 3.27
CA GLY A 178 7.67 10.57 2.97
C GLY A 178 8.91 10.02 2.26
N GLY A 179 8.82 8.82 1.68
CA GLY A 179 9.93 8.13 1.02
C GLY A 179 10.96 7.52 1.98
N ILE A 180 10.63 7.40 3.26
CA ILE A 180 11.52 6.75 4.24
C ILE A 180 11.77 5.29 3.80
N THR A 181 13.03 4.87 3.86
CA THR A 181 13.49 3.52 3.56
C THR A 181 13.98 2.85 4.84
N GLU A 182 14.41 1.59 4.77
CA GLU A 182 14.91 0.89 5.95
C GLU A 182 16.17 1.59 6.48
N VAL A 183 16.14 1.95 7.76
CA VAL A 183 17.23 2.64 8.44
C VAL A 183 17.73 1.76 9.59
N ALA A 184 19.03 1.52 9.62
CA ALA A 184 19.66 0.79 10.72
C ALA A 184 19.49 1.55 12.04
N PRO A 185 19.21 0.87 13.16
CA PRO A 185 19.11 1.48 14.48
C PRO A 185 20.33 2.33 14.87
N GLY A 186 20.08 3.44 15.57
CA GLY A 186 21.11 4.34 16.08
C GLY A 186 21.59 4.01 17.50
N ALA A 187 22.35 4.93 18.08
CA ALA A 187 22.97 4.76 19.38
C ALA A 187 21.94 4.72 20.53
N THR A 188 20.82 5.43 20.39
CA THR A 188 19.79 5.49 21.44
C THR A 188 18.79 4.32 21.41
N PHE A 189 18.73 3.60 20.29
CA PHE A 189 17.68 2.62 20.02
C PHE A 189 17.50 1.59 21.14
N PHE A 190 18.59 0.97 21.62
CA PHE A 190 18.50 -0.08 22.64
C PHE A 190 17.88 0.42 23.96
N GLN A 191 18.16 1.66 24.34
CA GLN A 191 17.59 2.26 25.54
C GLN A 191 16.09 2.50 25.36
N LEU A 192 15.69 2.97 24.18
CA LEU A 192 14.28 3.19 23.82
C LEU A 192 13.49 1.89 23.78
N VAL A 193 14.01 0.84 23.14
CA VAL A 193 13.35 -0.47 23.10
C VAL A 193 13.14 -1.00 24.52
N LYS A 194 14.18 -0.95 25.36
CA LYS A 194 14.10 -1.42 26.74
C LYS A 194 13.08 -0.65 27.57
N ALA A 195 12.96 0.67 27.35
CA ALA A 195 11.98 1.50 28.05
C ALA A 195 10.52 1.13 27.70
N HIS A 196 10.29 0.59 26.51
CA HIS A 196 8.95 0.28 26.01
C HIS A 196 8.59 -1.20 25.97
N GLU A 197 9.54 -2.09 26.23
CA GLU A 197 9.35 -3.56 26.16
C GLU A 197 8.17 -4.06 27.01
N SER A 198 7.90 -3.42 28.16
CA SER A 198 6.80 -3.78 29.06
C SER A 198 5.52 -2.96 28.86
N ALA A 199 5.47 -2.05 27.88
CA ALA A 199 4.35 -1.12 27.76
C ALA A 199 3.09 -1.76 27.13
N CYS A 200 3.22 -2.84 26.35
CA CYS A 200 2.09 -3.61 25.81
C CYS A 200 2.51 -5.02 25.38
N ALA A 201 1.56 -5.83 24.91
CA ALA A 201 1.78 -7.24 24.57
C ALA A 201 2.65 -7.47 23.32
N ALA A 202 2.70 -6.50 22.40
CA ALA A 202 3.44 -6.58 21.14
C ALA A 202 4.16 -5.24 20.87
N PRO A 203 5.18 -4.90 21.66
CA PRO A 203 5.94 -3.67 21.48
C PRO A 203 6.80 -3.76 20.22
N TYR A 204 6.86 -2.67 19.46
CA TYR A 204 7.74 -2.57 18.30
C TYR A 204 8.28 -1.14 18.18
N THR A 205 9.58 -1.01 17.90
CA THR A 205 10.22 0.28 17.65
C THR A 205 10.73 0.33 16.21
N LEU A 206 10.17 1.25 15.44
CA LEU A 206 10.61 1.57 14.09
C LEU A 206 11.69 2.65 14.14
N THR A 207 12.80 2.45 13.45
CA THR A 207 13.78 3.52 13.19
C THR A 207 13.35 4.29 11.94
N ILE A 208 13.10 5.60 12.10
CA ILE A 208 12.69 6.49 11.00
C ILE A 208 13.92 7.19 10.43
N ALA A 209 14.84 7.64 11.29
CA ALA A 209 16.06 8.29 10.90
C ALA A 209 17.18 8.00 11.89
N ASN A 210 18.40 7.89 11.37
CA ASN A 210 19.62 7.70 12.14
C ASN A 210 20.75 8.48 11.46
N GLN A 211 20.79 9.78 11.74
CA GLN A 211 21.77 10.73 11.20
C GLN A 211 22.44 11.44 12.37
N TRP A 212 23.31 10.73 13.10
CA TRP A 212 23.96 11.26 14.29
C TRP A 212 24.49 12.70 14.07
N PRO A 213 24.14 13.67 14.94
CA PRO A 213 23.54 13.50 16.27
C PRO A 213 22.00 13.41 16.31
N GLN A 214 21.31 13.41 15.17
CA GLN A 214 19.86 13.41 15.07
C GLN A 214 19.31 12.01 14.77
N GLU A 215 18.38 11.54 15.57
CA GLU A 215 17.71 10.25 15.39
C GLU A 215 16.20 10.43 15.53
N ALA A 216 15.41 9.57 14.87
CA ALA A 216 13.97 9.54 15.02
C ALA A 216 13.45 8.11 15.04
N TYR A 217 12.53 7.82 15.94
CA TYR A 217 11.93 6.51 16.14
C TYR A 217 10.43 6.64 16.32
N ALA A 218 9.69 5.59 15.99
CA ALA A 218 8.29 5.46 16.38
C ALA A 218 8.08 4.19 17.18
N TYR A 219 7.31 4.31 18.25
CA TYR A 219 6.92 3.20 19.10
C TYR A 219 5.49 2.76 18.78
N PHE A 220 5.30 1.45 18.69
CA PHE A 220 4.03 0.81 18.34
C PHE A 220 3.62 -0.22 19.40
N CYS A 221 2.31 -0.33 19.56
CA CYS A 221 1.65 -1.45 20.22
C CYS A 221 0.82 -2.22 19.20
N GLY A 222 1.35 -3.33 18.70
CA GLY A 222 0.79 -4.02 17.54
C GLY A 222 0.86 -3.13 16.29
N ASP A 223 -0.29 -2.76 15.75
CA ASP A 223 -0.41 -1.88 14.57
C ASP A 223 -0.65 -0.41 14.92
N ALA A 224 -0.93 -0.11 16.19
CA ALA A 224 -1.15 1.26 16.63
C ALA A 224 0.19 1.95 16.94
N ALA A 225 0.46 3.06 16.24
CA ALA A 225 1.56 3.96 16.60
C ALA A 225 1.18 4.73 17.86
N MET A 226 1.97 4.60 18.92
CA MET A 226 1.66 5.20 20.22
C MET A 226 2.35 6.55 20.40
N GLU A 227 3.60 6.64 19.93
CA GLU A 227 4.39 7.86 20.02
C GLU A 227 5.53 7.89 19.01
N VAL A 228 6.06 9.09 18.79
CA VAL A 228 7.28 9.35 18.04
C VAL A 228 8.31 9.94 18.98
N LEU A 229 9.54 9.46 18.89
CA LEU A 229 10.69 9.96 19.64
C LEU A 229 11.66 10.63 18.68
N THR A 230 11.98 11.90 18.91
CA THR A 230 13.02 12.63 18.19
C THR A 230 14.17 12.91 19.13
N CYS A 231 15.38 12.50 18.75
CA CYS A 231 16.55 12.59 19.61
C CYS A 231 17.61 13.50 19.01
N GLU A 232 18.24 14.31 19.85
CA GLU A 232 19.43 15.08 19.53
C GLU A 232 20.51 14.81 20.57
N TRP A 233 21.70 14.39 20.13
CA TRP A 233 22.83 14.04 21.02
C TRP A 233 22.45 13.03 22.10
N GLY A 234 21.59 12.08 21.77
CA GLY A 234 21.11 11.05 22.69
C GLY A 234 19.98 11.47 23.64
N LYS A 235 19.55 12.74 23.61
CA LYS A 235 18.42 13.24 24.40
C LYS A 235 17.16 13.21 23.54
N CYS A 236 16.15 12.46 23.96
CA CYS A 236 14.94 12.25 23.18
C CYS A 236 13.74 13.02 23.76
N GLU A 237 12.94 13.59 22.86
CA GLU A 237 11.63 14.16 23.14
C GLU A 237 10.55 13.25 22.56
N SER A 238 9.47 13.03 23.30
CA SER A 238 8.36 12.16 22.90
C SER A 238 7.12 12.97 22.51
N LYS A 239 6.49 12.61 21.39
CA LYS A 239 5.17 13.10 20.99
C LYS A 239 4.20 11.93 20.89
N LYS A 240 3.14 11.94 21.70
CA LYS A 240 2.04 10.96 21.60
C LYS A 240 1.20 11.20 20.34
N LEU A 241 0.70 10.12 19.76
CA LEU A 241 -0.09 10.11 18.51
C LEU A 241 -1.54 9.69 18.69
#